data_AF-D7C5L7-F1
#
_entry.id   AF-D7C5L7-F1
#
_cell.length_a   1.000
_cell.length_b   1.000
_cell.length_c   1.000
_cell.angle_alpha   90.00
_cell.angle_beta   90.00
_cell.angle_gamma   90.00
#
_symmetry.space_group_name_H-M   'P 1'
#
loop_
_entity.id
_entity.type
_entity.pdbx_description
1 polymer ?
#
loop_
_entity_poly.entity_id
_entity_poly.type
_entity_poly.pdbx_seq_one_letter_code
_entity_poly.pdbx_strand_id
1 'polypeptide(L)'
;MRRIDAEAFQGSPQAYVAQLDVTTEGLESRWGPHELTRDDLGVWFTFAFALDSGTLVALVREVEHAPHPGYILTAIGGEELRTVLTEFLAESGLSADRVTHQGFD
;
A
#
# COMPACT_ATOMS: atom_id res chain seq x y z
N MET A 1 5.55 1.82 -11.91
CA MET A 1 5.27 0.77 -10.90
C MET A 1 4.93 -0.56 -11.54
N ARG A 2 5.34 -1.65 -10.88
CA ARG A 2 5.07 -3.03 -11.27
C ARG A 2 4.44 -3.79 -10.11
N ARG A 3 3.35 -4.53 -10.34
CA ARG A 3 2.79 -5.48 -9.38
C ARG A 3 3.81 -6.60 -9.13
N ILE A 4 4.05 -6.93 -7.87
CA ILE A 4 4.89 -8.05 -7.42
C ILE A 4 4.08 -8.99 -6.54
N ASP A 5 4.53 -10.23 -6.34
CA ASP A 5 3.89 -11.12 -5.37
C ASP A 5 4.02 -10.54 -3.95
N ALA A 6 3.00 -10.71 -3.12
CA ALA A 6 3.03 -10.20 -1.75
C ALA A 6 4.14 -10.86 -0.91
N GLU A 7 4.52 -12.09 -1.24
CA GLU A 7 5.69 -12.77 -0.66
C GLU A 7 7.02 -12.06 -0.97
N ALA A 8 7.09 -11.28 -2.06
CA ALA A 8 8.27 -10.47 -2.37
C ALA A 8 8.30 -9.15 -1.60
N PHE A 9 7.17 -8.73 -1.00
CA PHE A 9 7.10 -7.60 -0.07
C PHE A 9 7.49 -8.07 1.35
N GLN A 10 8.73 -8.55 1.47
CA GLN A 10 9.30 -8.99 2.74
C GLN A 10 10.46 -8.08 3.15
N GLY A 11 10.34 -7.50 4.34
CA GLY A 11 11.33 -6.58 4.88
C GLY A 11 10.80 -5.82 6.09
N SER A 12 11.74 -5.39 6.93
CA SER A 12 11.47 -4.64 8.16
C SER A 12 12.57 -3.58 8.35
N PRO A 13 12.22 -2.37 8.84
CA PRO A 13 10.88 -1.92 9.19
C PRO A 13 10.02 -1.60 7.97
N GLN A 14 8.71 -1.78 8.11
CA GLN A 14 7.73 -1.21 7.18
C GLN A 14 7.28 0.14 7.72
N ALA A 15 7.41 1.19 6.92
CA ALA A 15 6.96 2.52 7.31
C ALA A 15 5.52 2.76 6.85
N TYR A 16 4.70 3.33 7.74
CA TYR A 16 3.38 3.85 7.39
C TYR A 16 3.55 5.12 6.55
N VAL A 17 3.09 5.09 5.29
CA VAL A 17 3.20 6.21 4.36
C VAL A 17 1.94 7.06 4.38
N ALA A 18 0.77 6.42 4.20
CA ALA A 18 -0.52 7.11 4.12
C ALA A 18 -1.72 6.16 4.31
N GLN A 19 -2.89 6.73 4.59
CA GLN A 19 -4.20 6.05 4.48
C GLN A 19 -4.92 6.56 3.23
N LEU A 20 -5.41 5.63 2.40
CA LEU A 20 -6.11 5.93 1.14
C LEU A 20 -7.58 5.49 1.20
N ASP A 21 -8.49 6.37 0.81
CA ASP A 21 -9.92 6.07 0.61
C ASP A 21 -10.16 5.40 -0.76
N VAL A 22 -9.97 4.08 -0.79
CA VAL A 22 -10.13 3.21 -1.97
C VAL A 22 -10.87 1.92 -1.58
N THR A 23 -11.61 1.32 -2.50
CA THR A 23 -12.34 0.06 -2.23
C THR A 23 -11.59 -1.15 -2.78
N THR A 24 -11.82 -2.33 -2.20
CA THR A 24 -11.25 -3.59 -2.69
C THR A 24 -11.61 -3.81 -4.15
N GLU A 25 -12.87 -3.63 -4.53
CA GLU A 25 -13.33 -3.83 -5.91
C GLU A 25 -12.64 -2.87 -6.89
N GLY A 26 -12.41 -1.62 -6.46
CA GLY A 26 -11.69 -0.62 -7.27
C GLY A 26 -10.23 -0.99 -7.49
N LEU A 27 -9.56 -1.49 -6.45
CA LEU A 27 -8.19 -1.98 -6.55
C LEU A 27 -8.11 -3.25 -7.41
N GLU A 28 -9.04 -4.20 -7.22
CA GLU A 28 -9.07 -5.45 -7.97
C GLU A 28 -9.37 -5.27 -9.45
N SER A 29 -10.30 -4.37 -9.78
CA SER A 29 -10.57 -3.99 -11.17
C SER A 29 -9.34 -3.39 -11.85
N ARG A 30 -8.41 -2.80 -11.10
CA ARG A 30 -7.22 -2.13 -11.63
C ARG A 30 -6.01 -3.05 -11.70
N TRP A 31 -5.79 -3.86 -10.67
CA TRP A 31 -4.54 -4.60 -10.48
C TRP A 31 -4.73 -6.11 -10.33
N GLY A 32 -5.94 -6.63 -10.56
CA GLY A 32 -6.26 -8.03 -10.35
C GLY A 32 -6.51 -8.35 -8.87
N PRO A 33 -6.75 -9.61 -8.52
CA PRO A 33 -7.16 -9.99 -7.16
C PRO A 33 -6.13 -9.58 -6.11
N HIS A 34 -6.61 -9.25 -4.91
CA HIS A 34 -5.75 -9.11 -3.75
C HIS A 34 -5.11 -10.45 -3.38
N GLU A 35 -3.97 -10.37 -2.69
CA GLU A 35 -3.38 -11.52 -2.01
C GLU A 35 -3.74 -11.48 -0.52
N LEU A 36 -3.77 -12.65 0.12
CA LEU A 36 -3.92 -12.77 1.57
C LEU A 36 -2.54 -12.94 2.20
N THR A 37 -2.13 -11.97 2.99
CA THR A 37 -0.93 -12.09 3.85
C THR A 37 -1.34 -12.19 5.31
N ARG A 38 -0.44 -12.66 6.17
CA ARG A 38 -0.67 -12.83 7.60
C ARG A 38 0.55 -12.37 8.38
N ASP A 39 0.29 -11.66 9.47
CA ASP A 39 1.27 -11.34 10.51
C ASP A 39 0.68 -11.63 11.90
N ASP A 40 1.34 -11.17 12.96
CA ASP A 40 0.90 -11.35 14.34
C ASP A 40 -0.36 -10.53 14.69
N LEU A 41 -0.75 -9.57 13.83
CA LEU A 41 -1.92 -8.70 14.03
C LEU A 41 -3.18 -9.21 13.33
N GLY A 42 -3.04 -10.00 12.25
CA GLY A 42 -4.20 -10.57 11.57
C GLY A 42 -3.94 -11.03 10.14
N VAL A 43 -5.03 -11.13 9.38
CA VAL A 43 -5.01 -11.43 7.94
C VAL A 43 -5.26 -10.15 7.17
N TRP A 44 -4.51 -9.93 6.10
CA TRP A 44 -4.51 -8.69 5.36
C TRP A 44 -4.77 -8.93 3.87
N PHE A 45 -5.72 -8.17 3.31
CA PHE A 45 -5.77 -7.96 1.86
C PHE A 45 -4.56 -7.13 1.44
N THR A 46 -3.78 -7.65 0.51
CA THR A 46 -2.48 -7.08 0.13
C THR A 46 -2.37 -6.87 -1.37
N PHE A 47 -1.96 -5.67 -1.77
CA PHE A 47 -1.47 -5.37 -3.11
C PHE A 47 -0.06 -4.81 -3.00
N ALA A 48 0.95 -5.60 -3.38
CA ALA A 48 2.35 -5.23 -3.34
C ALA A 48 2.88 -4.77 -4.71
N PHE A 49 3.72 -3.74 -4.68
CA PHE A 49 4.31 -3.13 -5.87
C PHE A 49 5.79 -2.81 -5.66
N ALA A 50 6.54 -2.80 -6.76
CA ALA A 50 7.82 -2.12 -6.85
C ALA A 50 7.62 -0.82 -7.64
N LEU A 51 8.00 0.31 -7.04
CA LEU A 51 8.06 1.62 -7.71
C LEU A 51 9.27 1.69 -8.66
N ASP A 52 9.30 2.67 -9.56
CA ASP A 52 10.40 2.80 -10.51
C ASP A 52 11.74 3.16 -9.82
N SER A 53 11.69 3.81 -8.65
CA SER A 53 12.82 4.00 -7.74
C SER A 53 13.41 2.71 -7.17
N GLY A 54 12.67 1.59 -7.29
CA GLY A 54 12.99 0.32 -6.64
C GLY A 54 12.45 0.21 -5.22
N THR A 55 11.82 1.25 -4.68
CA THR A 55 11.10 1.19 -3.40
C THR A 55 9.98 0.17 -3.49
N LEU A 56 9.88 -0.69 -2.47
CA LEU A 56 8.76 -1.64 -2.37
C LEU A 56 7.66 -1.01 -1.55
N VAL A 57 6.43 -1.11 -2.02
CA VAL A 57 5.24 -0.61 -1.31
C VAL A 57 4.13 -1.64 -1.31
N ALA A 58 3.24 -1.56 -0.33
CA ALA A 58 2.03 -2.36 -0.31
C ALA A 58 0.82 -1.54 0.13
N LEU A 59 -0.32 -1.80 -0.51
CA LEU A 59 -1.63 -1.44 0.03
C LEU A 59 -2.12 -2.61 0.87
N VAL A 60 -2.33 -2.36 2.16
CA VAL A 60 -2.81 -3.37 3.10
C VAL A 60 -4.09 -2.93 3.79
N ARG A 61 -5.00 -3.88 4.00
CA ARG A 61 -6.23 -3.70 4.78
C ARG A 61 -6.50 -4.97 5.55
N GLU A 62 -6.68 -4.86 6.86
CA GLU A 62 -7.04 -5.99 7.71
C GLU A 62 -8.46 -6.49 7.36
N VAL A 63 -8.65 -7.80 7.34
CA VAL A 63 -9.84 -8.45 6.77
C VAL A 63 -11.06 -8.34 7.67
N GLU A 64 -10.92 -8.53 8.98
CA GLU A 64 -12.05 -8.71 9.91
C GLU A 64 -12.46 -7.41 10.62
N HIS A 65 -11.49 -6.56 10.92
CA HIS A 65 -11.50 -5.46 11.87
C HIS A 65 -10.72 -4.24 11.37
N ALA A 66 -10.83 -3.91 10.08
CA ALA A 66 -10.22 -2.71 9.51
C ALA A 66 -10.58 -1.45 10.34
N PRO A 67 -9.61 -0.75 10.94
CA PRO A 67 -9.88 0.37 11.85
C PRO A 67 -10.46 1.59 11.14
N HIS A 68 -10.16 1.73 9.83
CA HIS A 68 -10.67 2.78 8.97
C HIS A 68 -11.08 2.20 7.60
N PRO A 69 -12.06 2.81 6.92
CA PRO A 69 -12.31 2.53 5.51
C PRO A 69 -11.04 2.75 4.68
N GLY A 70 -10.88 1.95 3.63
CA GLY A 70 -9.76 2.09 2.70
C GLY A 70 -8.57 1.21 3.04
N TYR A 71 -7.41 1.60 2.49
CA TYR A 71 -6.16 0.85 2.56
C TYR A 71 -5.02 1.70 3.11
N ILE A 72 -4.15 1.08 3.88
CA ILE A 72 -2.89 1.67 4.34
C ILE A 72 -1.85 1.44 3.24
N LEU A 73 -1.15 2.51 2.85
CA LEU A 73 0.07 2.42 2.06
C LEU A 73 1.27 2.27 3.02
N THR A 74 1.97 1.14 2.93
CA THR A 74 3.24 0.91 3.62
C THR A 74 4.39 0.83 2.64
N ALA A 75 5.61 1.11 3.09
CA ALA A 75 6.82 1.03 2.28
C ALA A 75 7.97 0.32 2.99
N ILE A 76 8.79 -0.37 2.21
CA ILE A 76 10.09 -0.92 2.60
C ILE A 76 11.15 -0.22 1.75
N GLY A 77 12.05 0.51 2.41
CA GLY A 77 13.10 1.28 1.75
C GLY A 77 13.69 2.35 2.67
N GLY A 78 14.70 3.06 2.18
CA GLY A 78 15.34 4.20 2.87
C GLY A 78 14.90 5.56 2.34
N GLU A 79 14.00 5.59 1.36
CA GLU A 79 13.50 6.83 0.75
C GLU A 79 12.61 7.62 1.70
N GLU A 80 12.53 8.92 1.47
CA GLU A 80 11.72 9.83 2.26
C GLU A 80 10.21 9.62 1.98
N LEU A 81 9.38 9.56 3.04
CA LEU A 81 7.99 9.10 2.93
C LEU A 81 7.11 9.96 2.01
N ARG A 82 7.32 11.28 1.99
CA ARG A 82 6.60 12.18 1.06
C ARG A 82 6.98 11.90 -0.38
N THR A 83 8.25 11.60 -0.64
CA THR A 83 8.75 11.19 -1.96
C THR A 83 8.10 9.86 -2.39
N VAL A 84 8.07 8.86 -1.51
CA VAL A 84 7.40 7.57 -1.77
C VAL A 84 5.91 7.75 -2.07
N LEU A 85 5.20 8.57 -1.30
CA LEU A 85 3.78 8.86 -1.56
C LEU A 85 3.58 9.52 -2.92
N THR A 86 4.41 10.50 -3.25
CA THR A 86 4.31 11.26 -4.51
C THR A 86 4.55 10.34 -5.71
N GLU A 87 5.59 9.51 -5.65
CA GLU A 87 5.90 8.52 -6.67
C GLU A 87 4.77 7.50 -6.82
N PHE A 88 4.29 6.94 -5.70
CA PHE A 88 3.18 6.00 -5.72
C PHE A 88 1.93 6.58 -6.36
N LEU A 89 1.51 7.81 -6.02
CA LEU A 89 0.33 8.43 -6.63
C LEU A 89 0.51 8.68 -8.13
N ALA A 90 1.68 9.14 -8.54
CA ALA A 90 2.01 9.37 -9.94
C ALA A 90 1.96 8.07 -10.77
N GLU A 91 2.56 7.00 -10.26
CA GLU A 91 2.66 5.71 -10.96
C GLU A 91 1.36 4.89 -10.86
N SER A 92 0.67 4.96 -9.73
CA SER A 92 -0.60 4.28 -9.52
C SER A 92 -1.74 4.95 -10.27
N GLY A 93 -1.61 6.22 -10.64
CA GLY A 93 -2.68 7.03 -11.23
C GLY A 93 -3.85 7.30 -10.29
N LEU A 94 -3.70 7.03 -8.98
CA LEU A 94 -4.66 7.42 -7.96
C LEU A 94 -4.53 8.92 -7.70
N SER A 95 -5.67 9.58 -7.52
CA SER A 95 -5.69 11.02 -7.25
C SER A 95 -5.38 11.31 -5.78
N ALA A 96 -4.71 12.44 -5.55
CA ALA A 96 -4.26 12.86 -4.21
C ALA A 96 -5.42 13.13 -3.24
N ASP A 97 -6.63 13.41 -3.74
CA ASP A 97 -7.85 13.54 -2.94
C ASP A 97 -8.25 12.24 -2.21
N ARG A 98 -7.69 11.10 -2.62
CA ARG A 98 -7.88 9.82 -1.92
C ARG A 98 -7.01 9.69 -0.69
N VAL A 99 -6.00 10.54 -0.50
CA VAL A 99 -5.16 10.52 0.70
C VAL A 99 -5.93 11.16 1.86
N THR A 100 -6.28 10.35 2.85
CA THR A 100 -7.01 10.82 4.04
C THR A 100 -6.09 11.18 5.20
N HIS A 101 -4.93 10.51 5.30
CA HIS A 101 -3.93 10.75 6.34
C HIS A 101 -2.52 10.50 5.78
N GLN A 102 -1.54 11.30 6.19
CA GLN A 102 -0.12 11.14 5.84
C GLN A 102 0.67 10.69 7.06
N GLY A 103 1.70 9.85 6.87
CA GLY A 103 2.53 9.30 7.95
C GLY A 103 3.69 10.19 8.40
N PHE A 104 3.72 11.44 7.95
CA PHE A 104 4.89 12.34 8.07
C PHE A 104 4.51 13.82 8.26
N ASP A 105 3.27 14.08 8.72
CA ASP A 105 2.83 15.40 9.16
C ASP A 105 3.16 15.66 10.64
#